data_AF-A0A9D4H3J3-F1
#
_entry.id   AF-A0A9D4H3J3-F1
#
_cell.length_a   1.000
_cell.length_b   1.000
_cell.length_c   1.000
_cell.angle_alpha   90.00
_cell.angle_beta   90.00
_cell.angle_gamma   90.00
#
_symmetry.space_group_name_H-M   'P 1'
#
loop_
_entity.id
_entity.type
_entity.pdbx_description
1 polymer ?
#
loop_
_entity_poly.entity_id
_entity_poly.type
_entity_poly.pdbx_seq_one_letter_code
_entity_poly.pdbx_strand_id
1 'polypeptide(L)'
;MASIDGNQNEAYYLRLHMLVMEAQKVLRAKFDSIIKPAQLTSTLKGVQKTIDQLNKRGKITNEQYNSLYPKSPNPNPNSETFDITLLVCLLRNICNLNPNSKVWTEKDNTKIKGYTDQENILRIRNLRNKVSTLRLV
;
A
#
# COMPACT_ATOMS: atom_id res chain seq x y z
N MET A 1 10.17 22.21 -28.01
CA MET A 1 10.06 21.11 -27.04
C MET A 1 11.35 21.08 -26.26
N ALA A 2 11.35 21.52 -25.00
CA ALA A 2 12.58 21.60 -24.21
C ALA A 2 13.07 20.18 -23.89
N SER A 3 14.31 19.88 -24.29
CA SER A 3 15.01 18.65 -23.91
C SER A 3 15.19 18.67 -22.40
N ILE A 4 14.49 17.78 -21.70
CA ILE A 4 14.66 17.64 -20.26
C ILE A 4 16.04 17.00 -20.05
N ASP A 5 16.98 17.80 -19.56
CA ASP A 5 18.35 17.40 -19.25
C ASP A 5 18.35 16.24 -18.26
N GLY A 6 19.23 15.25 -18.46
CA GLY A 6 19.25 13.98 -17.71
C GLY A 6 19.30 14.17 -16.19
N ASN A 7 19.94 15.26 -15.74
CA ASN A 7 20.04 15.66 -14.35
C ASN A 7 18.68 16.04 -13.71
N GLN A 8 17.77 16.65 -14.49
CA GLN A 8 16.43 16.99 -14.00
C GLN A 8 15.53 15.76 -13.85
N ASN A 9 15.67 14.77 -14.74
CA ASN A 9 14.92 13.51 -14.66
C ASN A 9 15.34 12.68 -13.44
N GLU A 10 16.64 12.62 -13.15
CA GLU A 10 17.16 11.96 -11.95
C GLU A 10 16.66 12.65 -10.66
N ALA A 11 16.76 13.98 -10.59
CA ALA A 11 16.23 14.74 -9.45
C ALA A 11 14.72 14.55 -9.25
N TYR A 12 13.95 14.49 -10.34
CA TYR A 12 12.51 14.23 -10.30
C TYR A 12 12.20 12.82 -9.79
N TYR A 13 12.92 11.81 -10.29
CA TYR A 13 12.78 10.43 -9.83
C TYR A 13 13.12 10.28 -8.35
N LEU A 14 14.24 10.87 -7.88
CA LEU A 14 14.63 10.84 -6.47
C LEU A 14 13.57 11.48 -5.57
N ARG A 15 13.01 12.64 -5.98
CA ARG A 15 11.91 13.29 -5.25
C ARG A 15 10.67 12.40 -5.18
N LEU A 16 10.28 11.78 -6.28
CA LEU A 16 9.16 10.84 -6.29
C LEU A 16 9.42 9.62 -5.40
N HIS A 17 10.62 9.05 -5.43
CA HIS A 17 11.00 7.93 -4.58
C HIS A 17 10.91 8.30 -3.10
N MET A 18 11.46 9.45 -2.70
CA MET A 18 11.36 9.94 -1.32
C MET A 18 9.91 10.14 -0.89
N LEU A 19 9.06 10.73 -1.74
CA LEU A 19 7.64 10.89 -1.46
C LEU A 19 6.92 9.54 -1.29
N VAL A 20 7.30 8.53 -2.07
CA VAL A 20 6.75 7.16 -1.93
C VAL A 20 7.18 6.54 -0.60
N MET A 21 8.44 6.71 -0.19
CA MET A 21 8.92 6.21 1.11
C MET A 21 8.21 6.89 2.29
N GLU A 22 8.02 8.20 2.24
CA GLU A 22 7.23 8.92 3.25
C GLU A 22 5.75 8.51 3.23
N ALA A 23 5.18 8.29 2.04
CA ALA A 23 3.82 7.80 1.92
C ALA A 23 3.63 6.41 2.54
N GLN A 24 4.63 5.52 2.46
CA GLN A 24 4.60 4.23 3.15
C GLN A 24 4.49 4.42 4.67
N LYS A 25 5.28 5.34 5.25
CA LYS A 25 5.21 5.65 6.68
C LYS A 25 3.84 6.18 7.09
N VAL A 26 3.25 7.07 6.30
CA VAL A 26 1.90 7.61 6.56
C VAL A 26 0.83 6.52 6.48
N LEU A 27 0.89 5.64 5.46
CA LEU A 27 -0.02 4.50 5.34
C LEU A 27 0.11 3.53 6.52
N ARG A 28 1.35 3.26 6.95
CA ARG A 28 1.62 2.43 8.12
C ARG A 28 1.09 3.06 9.40
N ALA A 29 1.34 4.34 9.62
CA ALA A 29 0.78 5.06 10.77
C ALA A 29 -0.76 5.00 10.79
N LYS A 30 -1.40 5.16 9.62
CA LYS A 30 -2.86 4.99 9.50
C LYS A 30 -3.29 3.57 9.82
N PHE A 31 -2.59 2.56 9.31
CA PHE A 31 -2.87 1.15 9.61
C PHE A 31 -2.72 0.85 11.10
N ASP A 32 -1.61 1.26 11.72
CA ASP A 32 -1.31 1.04 13.13
C ASP A 32 -2.26 1.80 14.07
N SER A 33 -2.86 2.91 13.60
CA SER A 33 -3.91 3.62 14.33
C SER A 33 -5.23 2.83 14.42
N ILE A 34 -5.47 1.92 13.47
CA ILE A 34 -6.67 1.07 13.40
C ILE A 34 -6.39 -0.30 14.03
N ILE A 35 -5.25 -0.90 13.71
CA ILE A 35 -4.78 -2.19 14.22
C ILE A 35 -3.47 -1.95 14.95
N LYS A 36 -3.54 -1.80 16.28
CA LYS A 36 -2.34 -1.56 17.08
C LYS A 36 -1.34 -2.71 16.88
N PRO A 37 -0.02 -2.45 16.84
CA PRO A 37 0.99 -3.50 16.67
C PRO A 37 0.83 -4.68 17.64
N ALA A 38 0.48 -4.40 18.91
CA ALA A 38 0.22 -5.42 19.92
C ALA A 38 -0.98 -6.34 19.60
N GLN A 39 -1.94 -5.87 18.80
CA GLN A 39 -3.14 -6.61 18.41
C GLN A 39 -2.98 -7.29 17.03
N LEU A 40 -1.93 -6.95 16.28
CA LEU A 40 -1.74 -7.36 14.88
C LEU A 40 -1.90 -8.87 14.69
N THR A 41 -1.20 -9.67 15.49
CA THR A 41 -1.28 -11.15 15.42
C THR A 41 -2.70 -11.66 15.65
N SER A 42 -3.40 -11.14 16.65
CA SER A 42 -4.77 -11.57 16.96
C SER A 42 -5.77 -11.14 15.87
N THR A 43 -5.62 -9.93 15.34
CA THR A 43 -6.47 -9.42 14.26
C THR A 43 -6.26 -10.24 12.98
N LEU A 44 -5.01 -10.53 12.60
CA LEU A 44 -4.71 -11.33 11.41
C LEU A 44 -5.23 -12.77 11.50
N LYS A 45 -5.27 -13.37 12.70
CA LYS A 45 -5.96 -14.65 12.92
C LYS A 45 -7.46 -14.52 12.70
N GLY A 46 -8.09 -13.46 13.24
CA GLY A 46 -9.52 -13.22 13.09
C GLY A 46 -9.97 -13.01 11.63
N VAL A 47 -9.09 -12.48 10.76
CA VAL A 47 -9.40 -12.20 9.35
C VAL A 47 -8.72 -13.13 8.36
N GLN A 48 -8.18 -14.27 8.81
CA GLN A 48 -7.40 -15.18 7.98
C GLN A 48 -8.15 -15.62 6.72
N LYS A 49 -9.44 -15.94 6.83
CA LYS A 49 -10.29 -16.31 5.68
C LYS A 49 -10.31 -15.22 4.60
N THR A 50 -10.34 -13.94 4.99
CA THR A 50 -10.30 -12.81 4.05
C THR A 50 -8.93 -12.69 3.38
N ILE A 51 -7.85 -12.85 4.15
CA ILE A 51 -6.48 -12.84 3.61
C ILE A 51 -6.25 -13.99 2.63
N ASP A 52 -6.71 -15.20 2.95
CA ASP A 52 -6.63 -16.36 2.06
C ASP A 52 -7.35 -16.12 0.73
N GLN A 53 -8.53 -15.49 0.76
CA GLN A 53 -9.25 -15.12 -0.45
C GLN A 53 -8.51 -14.06 -1.27
N LEU A 54 -7.88 -13.09 -0.61
CA LEU A 54 -7.06 -12.09 -1.29
C LEU A 54 -5.85 -12.73 -1.97
N ASN A 55 -5.18 -13.66 -1.29
CA ASN A 55 -4.05 -14.41 -1.85
C ASN A 55 -4.49 -15.26 -3.06
N LYS A 56 -5.57 -16.05 -2.91
CA LYS A 56 -6.13 -16.86 -4.01
C LYS A 56 -6.53 -16.03 -5.24
N ARG A 57 -6.96 -14.78 -5.05
CA ARG A 57 -7.32 -13.85 -6.12
C ARG A 57 -6.13 -13.05 -6.67
N GLY A 58 -4.90 -13.33 -6.22
CA GLY A 58 -3.69 -12.63 -6.62
C GLY A 58 -3.67 -11.14 -6.21
N LYS A 59 -4.35 -10.78 -5.12
CA LYS A 59 -4.35 -9.40 -4.60
C LYS A 59 -3.17 -9.10 -3.69
N ILE A 60 -2.56 -10.14 -3.14
CA ILE A 60 -1.28 -10.10 -2.43
C ILE A 60 -0.38 -11.19 -3.00
N THR A 61 0.93 -10.99 -2.92
CA THR A 61 1.93 -11.99 -3.34
C THR A 61 2.18 -13.01 -2.23
N ASN A 62 2.85 -14.13 -2.56
CA ASN A 62 3.28 -15.10 -1.55
C ASN A 62 4.24 -14.47 -0.52
N GLU A 63 5.11 -13.56 -0.94
CA GLU A 63 6.00 -12.83 -0.03
C GLU A 63 5.22 -11.96 0.96
N GLN A 64 4.21 -11.23 0.46
CA GLN A 64 3.30 -10.44 1.30
C GLN A 64 2.45 -11.32 2.21
N TYR A 65 2.01 -12.49 1.73
CA TYR A 65 1.30 -13.44 2.59
C TYR A 65 2.22 -13.96 3.71
N ASN A 66 3.48 -14.27 3.40
CA ASN A 66 4.46 -14.74 4.36
C ASN A 66 4.85 -13.66 5.39
N SER A 67 4.77 -12.36 5.05
CA SER A 67 4.98 -11.29 6.04
C SER A 67 3.79 -11.14 7.00
N LEU A 68 2.59 -11.54 6.59
CA LEU A 68 1.40 -11.60 7.47
C LEU A 68 1.42 -12.83 8.38
N TYR A 69 1.97 -13.95 7.90
CA TYR A 69 2.06 -15.23 8.62
C TYR A 69 3.49 -15.77 8.60
N PRO A 70 4.43 -15.09 9.28
CA PRO A 70 5.83 -15.48 9.23
C PRO A 70 6.08 -16.81 9.95
N LYS A 71 7.05 -17.56 9.43
CA LYS A 71 7.58 -18.77 10.06
C LYS A 71 8.74 -18.40 10.99
N SER A 72 9.18 -19.35 11.80
CA SER A 72 10.40 -19.27 12.64
C SER A 72 11.58 -18.66 11.86
N PRO A 73 12.42 -17.78 12.46
CA PRO A 73 12.63 -17.55 13.90
C PRO A 73 11.79 -16.43 14.53
N ASN A 74 11.09 -15.59 13.76
CA ASN A 74 10.22 -14.54 14.29
C ASN A 74 8.76 -14.80 13.88
N PRO A 75 7.99 -15.54 14.70
CA PRO A 75 6.64 -15.98 14.33
C PRO A 75 5.60 -14.86 14.38
N ASN A 76 5.99 -13.64 14.72
CA ASN A 76 5.09 -12.51 14.82
C ASN A 76 5.21 -11.59 13.60
N PRO A 77 4.09 -11.24 12.95
CA PRO A 77 4.07 -10.23 11.91
C PRO A 77 4.50 -8.88 12.47
N ASN A 78 5.15 -8.08 11.64
CA ASN A 78 5.60 -6.73 11.98
C ASN A 78 5.18 -5.77 10.87
N SER A 79 4.32 -4.80 11.20
CA SER A 79 3.80 -3.82 10.24
C SER A 79 4.89 -2.94 9.62
N GLU A 80 6.05 -2.79 10.27
CA GLU A 80 7.24 -2.12 9.72
C GLU A 80 7.74 -2.76 8.41
N THR A 81 7.47 -4.05 8.21
CA THR A 81 7.93 -4.79 7.02
C THR A 81 6.94 -4.73 5.86
N PHE A 82 5.77 -4.10 6.05
CA PHE A 82 4.73 -4.08 5.03
C PHE A 82 5.01 -3.02 3.97
N ASP A 83 5.05 -3.44 2.71
CA ASP A 83 5.13 -2.53 1.56
C ASP A 83 3.80 -1.79 1.31
N ILE A 84 3.85 -0.74 0.49
CA ILE A 84 2.69 0.10 0.14
C ILE A 84 1.52 -0.71 -0.43
N THR A 85 1.79 -1.70 -1.27
CA THR A 85 0.75 -2.56 -1.86
C THR A 85 0.01 -3.32 -0.78
N LEU A 86 0.77 -3.94 0.13
CA LEU A 86 0.22 -4.71 1.23
C LEU A 86 -0.58 -3.79 2.16
N LEU A 87 -0.02 -2.66 2.57
CA LEU A 87 -0.70 -1.66 3.41
C LEU A 87 -2.02 -1.19 2.78
N VAL A 88 -2.02 -0.81 1.50
CA VAL A 88 -3.25 -0.41 0.79
C VAL A 88 -4.27 -1.54 0.74
N CYS A 89 -3.82 -2.79 0.52
CA CYS A 89 -4.69 -3.95 0.48
C CYS A 89 -5.36 -4.22 1.84
N LEU A 90 -4.58 -4.17 2.92
CA LEU A 90 -5.09 -4.35 4.28
C LEU A 90 -6.02 -3.21 4.71
N LEU A 91 -5.64 -1.96 4.44
CA LEU A 91 -6.46 -0.79 4.73
C LEU A 91 -7.83 -0.90 4.04
N ARG A 92 -7.84 -1.28 2.76
CA ARG A 92 -9.07 -1.44 1.97
C ARG A 92 -9.96 -2.57 2.48
N ASN A 93 -9.40 -3.75 2.73
CA ASN A 93 -10.19 -4.97 2.91
C ASN A 93 -10.41 -5.38 4.38
N ILE A 94 -9.57 -4.90 5.29
CA ILE A 94 -9.55 -5.31 6.69
C ILE A 94 -9.88 -4.14 7.63
N CYS A 95 -9.45 -2.92 7.31
CA CYS A 95 -9.56 -1.76 8.19
C CYS A 95 -10.86 -0.95 8.00
N ASN A 96 -11.98 -1.61 7.65
CA ASN A 96 -13.31 -0.99 7.48
C ASN A 96 -13.40 0.17 6.46
N LEU A 97 -12.43 0.33 5.55
CA LEU A 97 -12.45 1.39 4.53
C LEU A 97 -13.32 1.04 3.32
N ASN A 98 -14.52 0.50 3.53
CA ASN A 98 -15.50 0.06 2.52
C ASN A 98 -14.85 -0.46 1.21
N PRO A 99 -14.53 -1.77 1.12
CA PRO A 99 -13.81 -2.33 -0.01
C PRO A 99 -14.56 -2.22 -1.35
N ASN A 100 -15.88 -1.99 -1.31
CA ASN A 100 -16.77 -1.91 -2.46
C ASN A 100 -16.97 -0.48 -2.98
N SER A 101 -16.32 0.52 -2.37
CA SER A 101 -16.37 1.90 -2.87
C SER A 101 -15.85 1.97 -4.32
N LYS A 102 -16.60 2.65 -5.20
CA LYS A 102 -16.22 2.89 -6.61
C LYS A 102 -14.89 3.63 -6.72
N VAL A 103 -14.48 4.35 -5.67
CA VAL A 103 -13.21 5.08 -5.65
C VAL A 103 -12.04 4.13 -5.94
N TRP A 104 -12.05 2.90 -5.40
CA TRP A 104 -10.94 1.96 -5.54
C TRP A 104 -10.61 1.54 -6.98
N THR A 105 -11.54 1.74 -7.93
CA THR A 105 -11.35 1.44 -9.36
C THR A 105 -10.80 2.61 -10.16
N GLU A 106 -10.77 3.83 -9.60
CA GLU A 106 -10.22 4.99 -10.29
C GLU A 106 -8.68 4.94 -10.33
N LYS A 107 -8.13 5.09 -11.53
CA LYS A 107 -6.67 5.08 -11.80
C LYS A 107 -6.13 6.47 -12.06
N ASP A 108 -6.99 7.40 -12.45
CA ASP A 108 -6.65 8.77 -12.75
C ASP A 108 -6.87 9.67 -11.52
N ASN A 109 -5.76 10.12 -10.94
CA ASN A 109 -5.80 10.99 -9.76
C ASN A 109 -6.51 12.33 -10.02
N THR A 110 -6.64 12.78 -11.27
CA THR A 110 -7.35 14.03 -11.61
C THR A 110 -8.86 13.91 -11.40
N LYS A 111 -9.38 12.68 -11.38
CA LYS A 111 -10.80 12.37 -11.17
C LYS A 111 -11.15 12.13 -9.70
N ILE A 112 -10.16 12.00 -8.83
CA ILE A 112 -10.34 11.87 -7.38
C ILE A 112 -10.44 13.28 -6.79
N LYS A 113 -11.66 13.72 -6.44
CA LYS A 113 -11.92 15.12 -6.03
C LYS A 113 -11.97 15.36 -4.52
N GLY A 114 -12.34 14.37 -3.69
CA GLY A 114 -12.43 14.54 -2.24
C GLY A 114 -11.13 14.25 -1.49
N TYR A 115 -11.15 14.34 -0.17
CA TYR A 115 -9.98 14.14 0.70
C TYR A 115 -10.23 13.10 1.80
N THR A 116 -11.14 12.16 1.58
CA THR A 116 -11.36 11.04 2.49
C THR A 116 -10.11 10.15 2.58
N ASP A 117 -10.02 9.34 3.64
CA ASP A 117 -8.93 8.37 3.79
C ASP A 117 -8.79 7.48 2.55
N GLN A 118 -9.91 6.98 2.01
CA GLN A 118 -9.92 6.12 0.82
C GLN A 118 -9.31 6.82 -0.39
N GLU A 119 -9.67 8.09 -0.61
CA GLU A 119 -9.18 8.91 -1.73
C GLU A 119 -7.69 9.23 -1.59
N ASN A 120 -7.23 9.55 -0.39
CA ASN A 120 -5.80 9.83 -0.14
C ASN A 120 -4.94 8.56 -0.29
N ILE A 121 -5.39 7.43 0.25
CA ILE A 121 -4.74 6.13 0.09
C ILE A 121 -4.67 5.75 -1.40
N LEU A 122 -5.76 5.99 -2.14
CA LEU A 122 -5.83 5.71 -3.57
C LEU A 122 -4.86 6.56 -4.38
N ARG A 123 -4.72 7.85 -4.07
CA ARG A 123 -3.74 8.73 -4.71
C ARG A 123 -2.31 8.21 -4.55
N ILE A 124 -1.95 7.79 -3.34
CA ILE A 124 -0.64 7.20 -3.03
C ILE A 124 -0.42 5.93 -3.87
N ARG A 125 -1.41 5.02 -3.89
CA ARG A 125 -1.35 3.79 -4.70
C ARG A 125 -1.09 4.10 -6.18
N ASN A 126 -1.85 5.03 -6.75
CA ASN A 126 -1.76 5.37 -8.17
C ASN A 126 -0.43 6.07 -8.50
N LEU A 127 0.08 6.95 -7.63
CA LEU A 127 1.40 7.58 -7.79
C LEU A 127 2.52 6.55 -7.73
N ARG A 128 2.52 5.66 -6.73
CA ARG A 128 3.51 4.57 -6.62
C ARG A 128 3.51 3.73 -7.89
N ASN A 129 2.34 3.30 -8.36
CA ASN A 129 2.24 2.49 -9.57
C ASN A 129 2.82 3.22 -10.79
N LYS A 130 2.58 4.54 -10.92
CA LYS A 130 3.17 5.35 -11.98
C LYS A 130 4.71 5.41 -11.90
N VAL A 131 5.28 5.57 -10.70
CA VAL A 131 6.74 5.53 -10.48
C VAL A 131 7.33 4.17 -10.87
N SER A 132 6.66 3.07 -10.50
CA SER A 132 7.12 1.72 -10.86
C SER A 132 7.11 1.47 -12.37
N THR A 133 6.14 2.00 -13.11
CA THR A 133 6.07 1.86 -14.57
C THR A 133 7.14 2.69 -15.29
N LEU A 134 7.55 3.83 -14.72
CA LEU A 134 8.61 4.67 -15.29
C LEU A 134 10.01 4.04 -15.20
N ARG A 135 10.18 2.95 -14.44
CA ARG A 135 11.47 2.25 -14.27
C ARG A 135 11.81 1.30 -15.43
N LEU A 136 10.95 1.20 -16.45
CA LEU A 136 11.04 0.26 -17.59
C LEU A 136 11.13 0.96 -18.96
N VAL A 137 11.39 2.26 -19.00
CA VAL A 137 11.59 3.05 -20.23
C VAL A 137 12.89 3.82 -20.08
#